data_AF-A0A3N6NBM9-F1
#
_entry.id   AF-A0A3N6NBM9-F1
#
_cell.length_a   1.000
_cell.length_b   1.000
_cell.length_c   1.000
_cell.angle_alpha   90.00
_cell.angle_beta   90.00
_cell.angle_gamma   90.00
#
_symmetry.space_group_name_H-M   'P 1'
#
loop_
_entity.id
_entity.type
_entity.pdbx_description
1 polymer ?
#
loop_
_entity_poly.entity_id
_entity_poly.type
_entity_poly.pdbx_seq_one_letter_code
_entity_poly.pdbx_strand_id
1 'polypeptide(L)'
;MTMHVDLSGVQNRYRLCFVRDTWAFFTRLTLDRQWGDNWERTPYERYAGAPYAGEPDQILKLAFDGPLLRPETGAHGAAYSVEEINNGRVPWLRTESYLGTKQVFIMAGVTMEKFVASVELAGGTVYVPLGWGDLTHRDGTIAPETPDRSA
;
A
#
# COMPACT_ATOMS: atom_id res chain seq x y z
N MET A 1 6.14 -16.12 -20.58
CA MET A 1 6.80 -14.81 -20.80
C MET A 1 6.52 -13.97 -19.57
N THR A 2 7.42 -13.98 -18.58
CA THR A 2 7.23 -13.28 -17.31
C THR A 2 7.92 -11.92 -17.44
N MET A 3 7.15 -10.84 -17.58
CA MET A 3 7.75 -9.49 -17.63
C MET A 3 8.17 -9.09 -16.21
N HIS A 4 9.49 -9.06 -15.98
CA HIS A 4 10.05 -8.42 -14.79
C HIS A 4 10.09 -6.91 -15.05
N VAL A 5 9.16 -6.20 -14.44
CA VAL A 5 9.16 -4.74 -14.40
C VAL A 5 10.15 -4.31 -13.30
N ASP A 6 11.10 -3.43 -13.64
CA ASP A 6 11.94 -2.75 -12.63
C ASP A 6 11.07 -1.69 -11.93
N LEU A 7 10.80 -1.93 -10.65
CA LEU A 7 9.87 -1.17 -9.82
C LEU A 7 10.60 -0.39 -8.70
N SER A 8 11.92 -0.37 -8.72
CA SER A 8 12.79 0.13 -7.65
C SER A 8 12.51 1.59 -7.25
N GLY A 9 12.16 2.45 -8.22
CA GLY A 9 11.88 3.87 -7.99
C GLY A 9 10.56 4.19 -7.29
N VAL A 10 9.53 3.33 -7.42
CA VAL A 10 8.18 3.56 -6.87
C VAL A 10 7.98 2.82 -5.55
N GLN A 11 8.57 1.63 -5.43
CA GLN A 11 8.44 0.72 -4.29
C GLN A 11 8.73 1.34 -2.92
N ASN A 12 9.67 2.27 -2.87
CA ASN A 12 10.12 2.91 -1.62
C ASN A 12 9.53 4.29 -1.37
N ARG A 13 8.70 4.84 -2.27
CA ARG A 13 8.05 6.15 -2.08
C ARG A 13 6.66 6.04 -1.45
N TYR A 14 5.96 4.93 -1.72
CA TYR A 14 4.59 4.72 -1.27
C TYR A 14 4.55 3.93 0.04
N ARG A 15 3.58 4.25 0.89
CA ARG A 15 3.43 3.71 2.25
C ARG A 15 2.00 3.23 2.46
N LEU A 16 1.83 2.01 2.96
CA LEU A 16 0.50 1.45 3.23
C LEU A 16 -0.25 2.32 4.24
N CYS A 17 -1.45 2.79 3.89
CA CYS A 17 -2.23 3.67 4.76
C CYS A 17 -3.68 3.21 4.98
N PHE A 18 -4.19 2.30 4.16
CA PHE A 18 -5.55 1.82 4.28
C PHE A 18 -5.73 0.46 3.60
N VAL A 19 -6.50 -0.44 4.23
CA VAL A 19 -6.90 -1.71 3.63
C VAL A 19 -8.40 -1.93 3.79
N ARG A 20 -9.07 -2.26 2.69
CA ARG A 20 -10.48 -2.66 2.68
C ARG A 20 -10.68 -3.82 1.73
N ASP A 21 -11.26 -4.89 2.24
CA ASP A 21 -11.46 -6.15 1.52
C ASP A 21 -10.13 -6.64 0.92
N THR A 22 -10.05 -6.79 -0.41
CA THR A 22 -8.84 -7.21 -1.14
C THR A 22 -8.01 -6.05 -1.67
N TRP A 23 -8.30 -4.81 -1.24
CA TRP A 23 -7.62 -3.61 -1.72
C TRP A 23 -6.72 -2.99 -0.67
N ALA A 24 -5.45 -2.85 -1.01
CA ALA A 24 -4.45 -2.12 -0.26
C ALA A 24 -4.17 -0.75 -0.92
N PHE A 25 -4.24 0.32 -0.13
CA PHE A 25 -4.01 1.68 -0.58
C PHE A 25 -2.72 2.21 0.03
N PHE A 26 -1.89 2.77 -0.83
CA PHE A 26 -0.62 3.35 -0.47
C PHE A 26 -0.60 4.84 -0.77
N THR A 27 0.03 5.62 0.08
CA THR A 27 0.14 7.06 -0.07
C THR A 27 1.60 7.50 -0.23
N ARG A 28 1.83 8.62 -0.92
CA ARG A 28 3.10 9.35 -0.90
C ARG A 28 3.24 10.30 0.29
N LEU A 29 2.14 10.60 0.97
CA LEU A 29 2.15 11.42 2.17
C LEU A 29 2.71 10.62 3.36
N THR A 30 3.15 11.33 4.39
CA THR A 30 3.37 10.71 5.69
C THR A 30 2.01 10.32 6.30
N LEU A 31 1.99 9.28 7.15
CA LEU A 31 0.73 8.74 7.68
C LEU A 31 -0.05 9.74 8.55
N ASP A 32 0.64 10.68 9.21
CA ASP A 32 0.04 11.78 9.98
C ASP A 32 -0.67 12.82 9.10
N ARG A 33 -0.34 12.87 7.81
CA ARG A 33 -0.96 13.78 6.84
C ARG A 33 -2.00 13.10 5.95
N GLN A 34 -1.90 11.79 5.77
CA GLN A 34 -2.89 11.05 4.99
C GLN A 34 -4.16 10.84 5.82
N TRP A 35 -5.31 11.13 5.21
CA TRP A 35 -6.60 10.99 5.87
C TRP A 35 -7.69 10.46 4.92
N GLY A 36 -8.89 10.28 5.45
CA GLY A 36 -10.12 9.95 4.73
C GLY A 36 -11.34 10.20 5.63
N ASP A 37 -12.55 10.06 5.09
CA ASP A 37 -13.76 10.32 5.87
C ASP A 37 -13.85 9.40 7.10
N ASN A 38 -14.15 9.95 8.27
CA ASN A 38 -14.38 9.20 9.52
C ASN A 38 -13.22 8.26 9.95
N TRP A 39 -11.97 8.57 9.60
CA TRP A 39 -10.80 7.75 9.96
C TRP A 39 -10.56 7.65 11.47
N GLU A 40 -11.11 8.58 12.26
CA GLU A 40 -11.11 8.60 13.72
C GLU A 40 -12.20 7.70 14.34
N ARG A 41 -13.16 7.18 13.56
CA ARG A 41 -14.31 6.43 14.08
C ARG A 41 -14.08 4.92 14.04
N THR A 42 -14.46 4.27 15.13
CA THR A 42 -14.45 2.80 15.30
C THR A 42 -15.88 2.24 15.22
N PRO A 43 -16.15 1.12 14.52
CA PRO A 43 -15.25 0.37 13.64
C PRO A 43 -14.97 1.03 12.28
N TYR A 44 -13.72 0.95 11.80
CA TYR A 44 -13.33 1.50 10.50
C TYR A 44 -14.05 0.82 9.32
N GLU A 45 -14.35 -0.48 9.42
CA GLU A 45 -15.00 -1.24 8.35
C GLU A 45 -16.43 -0.75 8.09
N ARG A 46 -17.04 -0.08 9.08
CA ARG A 46 -18.38 0.52 8.95
C ARG A 46 -18.33 1.99 8.58
N TYR A 47 -17.40 2.75 9.15
CA TYR A 47 -17.44 4.22 9.07
C TYR A 47 -16.44 4.82 8.11
N ALA A 48 -15.27 4.22 7.93
CA ALA A 48 -14.18 4.88 7.20
C ALA A 48 -14.49 5.01 5.70
N GLY A 49 -14.18 6.17 5.13
CA GLY A 49 -14.08 6.38 3.70
C GLY A 49 -12.74 5.89 3.13
N ALA A 50 -12.64 5.89 1.80
CA ALA A 50 -11.38 5.70 1.11
C ALA A 50 -10.40 6.85 1.46
N PRO A 51 -9.08 6.64 1.36
CA PRO A 51 -8.12 7.73 1.56
C PRO A 51 -8.34 8.84 0.53
N TYR A 52 -8.22 10.09 0.98
CA TYR A 52 -8.27 11.24 0.08
C TYR A 52 -7.09 11.21 -0.90
N ALA A 53 -7.38 11.48 -2.17
CA ALA A 53 -6.41 11.61 -3.25
C ALA A 53 -6.50 13.03 -3.80
N GLY A 54 -5.94 14.00 -3.06
CA GLY A 54 -5.99 15.42 -3.41
C GLY A 54 -5.11 15.77 -4.60
N GLU A 55 -3.99 15.06 -4.75
CA GLU A 55 -3.04 15.24 -5.84
C GLU A 55 -3.00 14.03 -6.79
N PRO A 56 -2.69 14.23 -8.08
CA PRO A 56 -2.36 13.13 -8.99
C PRO A 56 -1.26 12.25 -8.40
N ASP A 57 -1.39 10.94 -8.58
CA ASP A 57 -0.44 9.94 -8.05
C ASP A 57 -0.25 9.98 -6.51
N GLN A 58 -1.09 10.67 -5.74
CA GLN A 58 -0.96 10.64 -4.27
C GLN A 58 -1.25 9.25 -3.71
N ILE A 59 -2.29 8.60 -4.23
CA ILE A 59 -2.77 7.29 -3.80
C ILE A 59 -2.53 6.26 -4.90
N LEU A 60 -1.95 5.15 -4.51
CA LEU A 60 -1.81 3.96 -5.32
C LEU A 60 -2.63 2.82 -4.72
N LYS A 61 -3.35 2.10 -5.56
CA LYS A 61 -4.28 1.04 -5.14
C LYS A 61 -3.86 -0.29 -5.74
N LEU A 62 -3.64 -1.30 -4.88
CA LEU A 62 -3.26 -2.66 -5.26
C LEU A 62 -4.32 -3.65 -4.82
N ALA A 63 -4.59 -4.65 -5.67
CA ALA A 63 -5.34 -5.82 -5.23
C ALA A 63 -4.38 -6.86 -4.68
N PHE A 64 -4.85 -7.67 -3.74
CA PHE A 64 -4.11 -8.83 -3.26
C PHE A 64 -5.07 -9.95 -2.86
N ASP A 65 -4.55 -11.17 -2.80
CA ASP A 65 -5.20 -12.31 -2.16
C ASP A 65 -4.22 -12.99 -1.17
N GLY A 66 -4.72 -14.01 -0.48
CA GLY A 66 -3.93 -14.82 0.45
C GLY A 66 -4.58 -14.98 1.82
N PRO A 67 -3.97 -15.81 2.71
CA PRO A 67 -4.49 -16.11 4.04
C PRO A 67 -4.17 -14.98 5.04
N LEU A 68 -4.55 -13.75 4.69
CA LEU A 68 -4.31 -12.54 5.47
C LEU A 68 -5.62 -12.03 6.07
N LEU A 69 -5.60 -11.81 7.38
CA LEU A 69 -6.72 -11.34 8.17
C LEU A 69 -6.57 -9.85 8.48
N ARG A 70 -7.68 -9.12 8.31
CA ARG A 70 -7.82 -7.71 8.68
C ARG A 70 -7.97 -7.54 10.21
N PRO A 71 -7.83 -6.33 10.77
CA PRO A 71 -7.88 -6.09 12.21
C PRO A 71 -9.10 -6.70 12.91
N GLU A 72 -10.26 -6.65 12.26
CA GLU A 72 -11.56 -7.08 12.76
C GLU A 72 -11.84 -8.58 12.62
N THR A 73 -10.99 -9.33 11.90
CA THR A 73 -11.25 -10.75 11.55
C THR A 73 -10.38 -11.72 12.36
N GLY A 74 -10.86 -12.96 12.56
CA GLY A 74 -10.14 -14.07 13.20
C GLY A 74 -10.30 -14.15 14.72
N ALA A 75 -9.62 -15.10 15.36
CA ALA A 75 -9.74 -15.35 16.80
C ALA A 75 -9.36 -14.16 17.70
N HIS A 76 -8.56 -13.23 17.17
CA HIS A 76 -8.13 -12.01 17.85
C HIS A 76 -8.62 -10.74 17.12
N GLY A 77 -9.73 -10.85 16.40
CA GLY A 77 -10.35 -9.72 15.71
C GLY A 77 -10.88 -8.69 16.71
N ALA A 78 -10.56 -7.41 16.49
CA ALA A 78 -11.13 -6.31 17.25
C ALA A 78 -11.37 -5.09 16.35
N ALA A 79 -12.35 -4.27 16.74
CA ALA A 79 -12.68 -3.04 16.03
C ALA A 79 -11.71 -1.93 16.39
N TYR A 80 -11.12 -1.29 15.38
CA TYR A 80 -10.26 -0.12 15.52
C TYR A 80 -10.69 0.95 14.53
N SER A 81 -10.31 2.21 14.80
CA SER A 81 -10.36 3.27 13.80
C SER A 81 -9.16 3.18 12.86
N VAL A 82 -9.22 3.86 11.71
CA VAL A 82 -8.06 3.94 10.80
C VAL A 82 -6.89 4.66 11.46
N GLU A 83 -7.17 5.71 12.22
CA GLU A 83 -6.17 6.46 12.98
C GLU A 83 -5.41 5.57 13.97
N GLU A 84 -6.11 4.71 14.72
CA GLU A 84 -5.48 3.76 15.64
C GLU A 84 -4.56 2.77 14.92
N ILE A 85 -5.02 2.23 13.78
CA ILE A 85 -4.25 1.29 12.96
C ILE A 85 -3.01 1.98 12.38
N ASN A 86 -3.16 3.19 11.85
CA ASN A 86 -2.06 3.97 11.25
C ASN A 86 -1.05 4.48 12.28
N ASN A 87 -1.45 4.66 13.54
CA ASN A 87 -0.56 4.89 14.67
C ASN A 87 0.10 3.61 15.21
N GLY A 88 -0.13 2.46 14.56
CA GLY A 88 0.57 1.21 14.84
C GLY A 88 -0.01 0.38 15.99
N ARG A 89 -1.25 0.64 16.42
CA ARG A 89 -1.88 -0.19 17.48
C ARG A 89 -2.04 -1.65 17.08
N VAL A 90 -2.36 -1.89 15.80
CA VAL A 90 -2.54 -3.23 15.22
C VAL A 90 -2.06 -3.25 13.77
N PRO A 91 -1.68 -4.41 13.21
CA PRO A 91 -1.37 -4.54 11.79
C PRO A 91 -2.61 -4.33 10.92
N TRP A 92 -2.40 -3.84 9.70
CA TRP A 92 -3.44 -3.85 8.65
C TRP A 92 -3.79 -5.27 8.21
N LEU A 93 -2.80 -6.15 8.13
CA LEU A 93 -2.98 -7.55 7.73
C LEU A 93 -2.07 -8.47 8.54
N ARG A 94 -2.57 -9.65 8.90
CA ARG A 94 -1.79 -10.68 9.60
C ARG A 94 -2.19 -12.10 9.21
N THR A 95 -1.28 -13.05 9.34
CA THR A 95 -1.63 -14.48 9.29
C THR A 95 -2.14 -14.95 10.65
N GLU A 96 -2.95 -16.01 10.68
CA GLU A 96 -3.38 -16.67 11.91
C GLU A 96 -2.35 -17.70 12.39
N SER A 97 -2.19 -17.85 13.72
CA SER A 97 -1.13 -18.68 14.33
C SER A 97 -1.34 -20.20 14.20
N TYR A 98 -2.49 -20.67 13.71
CA TYR A 98 -2.86 -22.08 13.81
C TYR A 98 -2.09 -23.02 12.87
N LEU A 99 -1.48 -22.49 11.81
CA LEU A 99 -0.88 -23.32 10.76
C LEU A 99 0.64 -23.57 10.90
N GLY A 100 1.27 -23.12 11.99
CA GLY A 100 2.72 -23.31 12.21
C GLY A 100 3.62 -22.60 11.18
N THR A 101 3.04 -21.83 10.26
CA THR A 101 3.76 -20.96 9.33
C THR A 101 4.27 -19.71 10.03
N LYS A 102 5.37 -19.15 9.52
CA LYS A 102 5.94 -17.90 10.02
C LYS A 102 4.86 -16.81 10.04
N GLN A 103 4.61 -16.24 11.22
CA GLN A 103 3.62 -15.16 11.35
C GLN A 103 4.06 -13.94 10.54
N VAL A 104 3.16 -13.45 9.69
CA VAL A 104 3.33 -12.20 8.96
C VAL A 104 2.47 -11.13 9.63
N PHE A 105 3.06 -9.97 9.87
CA PHE A 105 2.38 -8.76 10.36
C PHE A 105 2.72 -7.61 9.41
N ILE A 106 1.70 -7.10 8.72
CA ILE A 106 1.85 -5.99 7.79
C ILE A 106 1.31 -4.74 8.49
N MET A 107 2.23 -3.93 9.03
CA MET A 107 1.90 -2.70 9.75
C MET A 107 1.54 -1.58 8.78
N ALA A 108 0.87 -0.55 9.28
CA ALA A 108 0.78 0.72 8.57
C ALA A 108 2.18 1.28 8.27
N GLY A 109 2.31 1.97 7.14
CA GLY A 109 3.55 2.60 6.74
C GLY A 109 4.60 1.65 6.16
N VAL A 110 4.30 0.35 6.00
CA VAL A 110 5.22 -0.51 5.25
C VAL A 110 5.37 0.01 3.82
N THR A 111 6.58 -0.14 3.28
CA THR A 111 6.82 0.12 1.87
C THR A 111 6.07 -0.90 1.04
N MET A 112 5.84 -0.57 -0.21
CA MET A 112 5.16 -1.45 -1.13
C MET A 112 5.97 -2.71 -1.45
N GLU A 113 7.30 -2.60 -1.54
CA GLU A 113 8.22 -3.74 -1.63
C GLU A 113 8.02 -4.70 -0.45
N LYS A 114 8.04 -4.16 0.77
CA LYS A 114 7.81 -4.96 1.98
C LYS A 114 6.42 -5.56 2.02
N PHE A 115 5.40 -4.85 1.53
CA PHE A 115 4.04 -5.36 1.42
C PHE A 115 3.98 -6.58 0.48
N VAL A 116 4.52 -6.47 -0.73
CA VAL A 116 4.55 -7.57 -1.71
C VAL A 116 5.27 -8.77 -1.12
N ALA A 117 6.48 -8.57 -0.58
CA ALA A 117 7.25 -9.65 0.04
C ALA A 117 6.51 -10.31 1.21
N SER A 118 5.74 -9.54 1.99
CA SER A 118 4.95 -10.06 3.11
C SER A 118 3.74 -10.88 2.66
N VAL A 119 3.05 -10.42 1.60
CA VAL A 119 1.91 -11.14 1.00
C VAL A 119 2.38 -12.46 0.39
N GLU A 120 3.48 -12.45 -0.37
CA GLU A 120 4.09 -13.65 -0.95
C GLU A 120 4.58 -14.62 0.13
N LEU A 121 5.19 -14.11 1.21
CA LEU A 121 5.60 -14.93 2.35
C LEU A 121 4.41 -15.59 3.06
N ALA A 122 3.24 -14.95 3.05
CA ALA A 122 2.00 -15.53 3.55
C ALA A 122 1.36 -16.52 2.55
N GLY A 123 1.92 -16.71 1.36
CA GLY A 123 1.38 -17.57 0.31
C GLY A 123 0.27 -16.91 -0.52
N GLY A 124 0.18 -15.58 -0.51
CA GLY A 124 -0.74 -14.78 -1.33
C GLY A 124 -0.07 -14.20 -2.58
N THR A 125 -0.86 -13.48 -3.37
CA THR A 125 -0.41 -12.79 -4.59
C THR A 125 -0.83 -11.32 -4.57
N VAL A 126 0.02 -10.44 -5.08
CA VAL A 126 -0.31 -9.02 -5.31
C VAL A 126 -0.51 -8.76 -6.80
N TYR A 127 -1.57 -8.04 -7.14
CA TYR A 127 -1.92 -7.67 -8.50
C TYR A 127 -1.78 -6.17 -8.69
N VAL A 128 -1.07 -5.79 -9.74
CA VAL A 128 -0.65 -4.41 -9.99
C VAL A 128 -1.25 -3.92 -11.32
N PRO A 129 -1.58 -2.61 -11.45
CA PRO A 129 -2.07 -2.07 -12.71
C PRO A 129 -1.05 -2.24 -13.85
N LEU A 130 -1.56 -2.59 -15.05
CA LEU A 130 -0.76 -2.60 -16.27
C LEU A 130 -0.25 -1.17 -16.56
N GLY A 131 1.05 -1.02 -16.81
CA GLY A 131 1.69 0.30 -17.05
C GLY A 131 2.52 0.85 -15.87
N TRP A 132 2.63 0.13 -14.76
CA TRP A 132 3.48 0.58 -13.65
C TRP A 132 4.96 0.71 -14.00
N GLY A 133 5.44 -0.09 -14.97
CA GLY A 133 6.80 0.04 -15.50
C GLY A 133 7.09 1.36 -16.18
N ASP A 134 6.08 2.12 -16.57
CA ASP A 134 6.24 3.41 -17.26
C ASP A 134 6.30 4.61 -16.29
N LEU A 135 5.86 4.44 -15.03
CA LEU A 135 5.94 5.50 -14.01
C LEU A 135 7.38 5.76 -13.53
N THR A 136 8.32 4.87 -13.82
CA THR A 136 9.75 5.05 -13.52
C THR A 136 10.43 6.06 -14.45
N HIS A 137 9.82 6.40 -15.59
CA HIS A 137 10.44 7.24 -16.63
C HIS A 137 10.08 8.72 -16.58
N ARG A 138 9.12 9.16 -15.74
CA ARG A 138 8.69 10.57 -15.71
C ARG A 138 9.57 11.52 -14.89
N ASP A 139 10.50 11.00 -14.10
CA ASP A 139 11.42 11.82 -13.28
C ASP A 139 12.78 12.11 -13.95
N GLY A 140 12.96 11.80 -15.24
CA GLY A 140 14.28 11.82 -15.90
C GLY A 140 14.43 12.61 -17.20
N THR A 141 13.39 13.26 -17.74
CA THR A 141 13.54 14.02 -18.99
C THR A 141 13.96 15.46 -18.70
N ILE A 142 15.25 15.66 -18.41
CA ILE A 142 15.89 16.92 -18.77
C ILE A 142 16.05 16.85 -20.29
N ALA A 143 15.29 17.67 -21.02
CA ALA A 143 15.42 17.76 -22.47
C ALA A 143 16.87 18.16 -22.83
N PRO A 144 17.50 17.55 -23.85
CA PRO A 144 18.81 18.02 -24.30
C PRO A 144 18.66 19.43 -24.87
N GLU A 145 19.40 20.39 -24.32
CA GLU A 145 19.56 21.71 -24.91
C GLU A 145 20.04 21.56 -26.36
N THR A 146 19.31 22.18 -27.27
CA THR A 146 19.68 22.23 -28.69
C THR A 146 20.88 23.17 -28.81
N PRO A 147 22.03 22.75 -29.39
CA PRO A 147 23.14 23.67 -29.57
C PRO A 147 22.74 24.71 -30.61
N ASP A 148 22.76 25.98 -30.18
CA ASP A 148 22.62 27.17 -31.02
C ASP A 148 23.68 27.13 -32.13
N ARG A 149 23.24 26.81 -33.35
CA ARG A 149 23.99 27.08 -34.57
C ARG A 149 23.46 28.39 -35.15
N SER A 150 23.99 29.49 -34.65
CA SER A 150 23.95 30.77 -35.34
C SER A 150 25.23 30.92 -36.16
N ALA A 151 25.02 31.03 -37.48
CA ALA A 151 26.01 31.37 -38.50
C ALA A 151 26.26 32.88 -38.57
#